data_AF-A0AAU8X8Y9-F1
#
_entry.id   AF-A0AAU8X8Y9-F1
#
_cell.length_a   1.000
_cell.length_b   1.000
_cell.length_c   1.000
_cell.angle_alpha   90.00
_cell.angle_beta   90.00
_cell.angle_gamma   90.00
#
_symmetry.space_group_name_H-M   'P 1'
#
loop_
_entity.id
_entity.type
_entity.pdbx_description
1 polymer ?
#
loop_
_entity_poly.entity_id
_entity_poly.type
_entity_poly.pdbx_seq_one_letter_code
_entity_poly.pdbx_strand_id
1 'polypeptide(L)'
;MNKGRRNVTLGLLGVPAVAALIGCNSSNDSKAIEMNFHKLLTARLTAELNDESVASKLEPFIEEACFNMLPPFIVISRASNLIAFAFGNRPNDSGNPNELAKPGPMNESLAACCAALYRQKAMPMYVQWEIARYLDSAHYPDIPARDVISIEPRWDDSGKLIYLSTDGVVLDIISEYFGSDPVALGTTVIIGHRDHIKRCVMTCRSRKVDCYAPEGIELPVWYDEQSAQPWTRRRELYVLQDISAQLMMMSQANIANAYPNG
;
A
#
# COMPACT_ATOMS: atom_id res chain seq x y z
N MET A 1 -67.97 -13.52 -18.58
CA MET A 1 -68.59 -13.68 -17.24
C MET A 1 -68.19 -12.51 -16.38
N ASN A 2 -69.20 -11.85 -15.80
CA ASN A 2 -69.12 -10.62 -15.03
C ASN A 2 -69.08 -10.95 -13.52
N LYS A 3 -68.58 -9.99 -12.72
CA LYS A 3 -68.75 -9.76 -11.27
C LYS A 3 -67.52 -9.96 -10.37
N GLY A 4 -67.14 -8.86 -9.72
CA GLY A 4 -66.27 -8.82 -8.54
C GLY A 4 -65.94 -7.38 -8.12
N ARG A 5 -66.91 -6.67 -7.53
CA ARG A 5 -66.81 -5.28 -7.04
C ARG A 5 -66.24 -5.23 -5.62
N ARG A 6 -65.37 -4.23 -5.37
CA ARG A 6 -65.19 -3.36 -4.17
C ARG A 6 -64.78 -3.97 -2.81
N ASN A 7 -63.74 -3.40 -2.21
CA ASN A 7 -63.91 -2.45 -1.10
C ASN A 7 -62.67 -1.57 -0.87
N VAL A 8 -62.94 -0.31 -0.54
CA VAL A 8 -62.01 0.76 -0.16
C VAL A 8 -61.98 0.80 1.36
N THR A 9 -60.79 0.94 1.95
CA THR A 9 -60.66 1.48 3.30
C THR A 9 -59.54 2.52 3.31
N LEU A 10 -59.94 3.79 3.45
CA LEU A 10 -59.09 4.93 3.74
C LEU A 10 -58.79 4.91 5.25
N GLY A 11 -57.53 4.87 5.65
CA GLY A 11 -57.08 5.05 7.02
C GLY A 11 -56.15 6.26 7.09
N LEU A 12 -56.60 7.31 7.78
CA LEU A 12 -55.90 8.56 8.02
C LEU A 12 -54.96 8.47 9.24
N LEU A 13 -53.90 9.28 9.21
CA LEU A 13 -53.11 9.86 10.31
C LEU A 13 -51.93 9.06 10.90
N GLY A 14 -50.72 9.52 10.54
CA GLY A 14 -49.47 9.29 11.27
C GLY A 14 -48.49 10.43 10.97
N VAL A 15 -48.09 11.13 12.02
CA VAL A 15 -47.31 12.39 12.13
C VAL A 15 -45.95 12.35 11.40
N PRO A 16 -45.40 13.47 10.87
CA PRO A 16 -44.02 13.50 10.40
C PRO A 16 -43.07 13.44 11.59
N ALA A 17 -42.33 12.34 11.73
CA ALA A 17 -41.16 12.31 12.60
C ALA A 17 -40.05 13.11 11.92
N VAL A 18 -39.91 14.39 12.30
CA VAL A 18 -38.69 15.16 12.08
C VAL A 18 -37.62 14.52 12.95
N ALA A 19 -36.84 13.61 12.37
CA ALA A 19 -35.59 13.19 12.98
C ALA A 19 -34.63 14.38 12.92
N ALA A 20 -34.51 15.09 14.04
CA ALA A 20 -33.39 15.97 14.28
C ALA A 20 -32.11 15.13 14.19
N LEU A 21 -31.36 15.28 13.10
CA LEU A 21 -29.97 14.85 13.02
C LEU A 21 -29.20 15.72 14.01
N ILE A 22 -29.14 15.25 15.25
CA ILE A 22 -28.12 15.68 16.21
C ILE A 22 -26.79 15.35 15.55
N GLY A 23 -26.08 16.39 15.11
CA GLY A 23 -24.74 16.25 14.57
C GLY A 23 -23.88 15.50 15.58
N CYS A 24 -23.41 14.31 15.20
CA CYS A 24 -22.43 13.58 15.98
C CYS A 24 -21.18 14.47 16.10
N ASN A 25 -20.83 14.78 17.35
CA ASN A 25 -19.63 15.54 17.72
C ASN A 25 -18.37 14.64 17.62
N SER A 26 -18.26 13.88 16.52
CA SER A 26 -17.30 12.78 16.32
C SER A 26 -15.84 13.22 16.31
N SER A 27 -15.58 14.50 16.06
CA SER A 27 -14.23 15.08 16.03
C SER A 27 -13.64 15.33 17.42
N ASN A 28 -14.48 15.55 18.44
CA ASN A 28 -14.00 15.72 19.82
C ASN A 28 -13.78 14.37 20.51
N ASP A 29 -14.63 13.38 20.21
CA ASP A 29 -14.51 12.03 20.77
C ASP A 29 -13.29 11.29 20.21
N SER A 30 -13.01 11.42 18.90
CA SER A 30 -11.80 10.86 18.28
C SER A 30 -10.52 11.46 18.86
N LYS A 31 -10.44 12.79 18.97
CA LYS A 31 -9.29 13.47 19.58
C LYS A 31 -9.09 13.09 21.05
N ALA A 32 -10.18 12.94 21.82
CA ALA A 32 -10.08 12.50 23.21
C ALA A 32 -9.57 11.06 23.31
N ILE A 33 -10.03 10.16 22.43
CA ILE A 33 -9.55 8.78 22.35
C ILE A 33 -8.06 8.75 21.95
N GLU A 34 -7.64 9.49 20.94
CA GLU A 34 -6.24 9.62 20.51
C GLU A 34 -5.36 10.14 21.64
N MET A 35 -5.72 11.27 22.27
CA MET A 35 -4.98 11.82 23.42
C MET A 35 -4.87 10.84 24.58
N ASN A 36 -5.91 10.03 24.82
CA ASN A 36 -5.88 9.01 25.85
C ASN A 36 -4.98 7.83 25.46
N PHE A 37 -4.91 7.49 24.18
CA PHE A 37 -4.04 6.44 23.66
C PHE A 37 -2.56 6.79 23.78
N HIS A 38 -2.13 7.98 23.32
CA HIS A 38 -0.73 8.43 23.44
C HIS A 38 -0.24 8.41 24.89
N LYS A 39 -1.07 8.93 25.81
CA LYS A 39 -0.77 8.95 27.25
C LYS A 39 -0.65 7.54 27.81
N LEU A 40 -1.56 6.64 27.44
CA LEU A 40 -1.54 5.25 27.88
C LEU A 40 -0.30 4.52 27.35
N LEU A 41 0.03 4.69 26.07
CA LEU A 41 1.20 4.07 25.44
C LEU A 41 2.50 4.58 26.08
N THR A 42 2.64 5.90 26.23
CA THR A 42 3.80 6.52 26.91
C THR A 42 3.94 6.02 28.35
N ALA A 43 2.85 5.97 29.11
CA ALA A 43 2.88 5.46 30.49
C ALA A 43 3.27 3.98 30.55
N ARG A 44 2.77 3.16 29.62
CA ARG A 44 3.15 1.75 29.53
C ARG A 44 4.63 1.58 29.21
N LEU A 45 5.15 2.34 28.24
CA LEU A 45 6.56 2.33 27.89
C LEU A 45 7.45 2.82 29.03
N THR A 46 7.02 3.86 29.76
CA THR A 46 7.74 4.38 30.93
C THR A 46 7.86 3.31 32.01
N ALA A 47 6.78 2.57 32.28
CA ALA A 47 6.79 1.48 33.26
C ALA A 47 7.71 0.32 32.85
N GLU A 48 7.77 -0.02 31.56
CA GLU A 48 8.61 -1.11 31.04
C GLU A 48 10.09 -0.74 30.93
N LEU A 49 10.40 0.51 30.54
CA LEU A 49 11.76 0.99 30.32
C LEU A 49 12.38 1.62 31.57
N ASN A 50 11.55 1.96 32.56
CA ASN A 50 11.92 2.76 33.73
C ASN A 50 12.58 4.10 33.34
N ASP A 51 12.15 4.69 32.22
CA ASP A 51 12.68 5.93 31.64
C ASP A 51 11.62 6.66 30.81
N GLU A 52 11.04 7.72 31.36
CA GLU A 52 10.01 8.55 30.70
C GLU A 52 10.56 9.33 29.50
N SER A 53 11.83 9.73 29.56
CA SER A 53 12.50 10.49 28.48
C SER A 53 12.71 9.60 27.26
N VAL A 54 13.08 8.34 27.46
CA VAL A 54 13.16 7.35 26.37
C VAL A 54 11.77 6.97 25.89
N ALA A 55 10.82 6.72 26.80
CA ALA A 55 9.45 6.36 26.44
C ALA A 55 8.77 7.41 25.54
N SER A 56 8.84 8.68 25.90
CA SER A 56 8.27 9.79 25.11
C SER A 56 8.91 9.95 23.73
N LYS A 57 10.16 9.50 23.55
CA LYS A 57 10.83 9.49 22.24
C LYS A 57 10.47 8.27 21.40
N LEU A 58 10.22 7.12 22.02
CA LEU A 58 9.88 5.88 21.31
C LEU A 58 8.41 5.80 20.94
N GLU A 59 7.53 6.40 21.74
CA GLU A 59 6.08 6.34 21.56
C GLU A 59 5.63 6.67 20.13
N PRO A 60 6.07 7.78 19.50
CA PRO A 60 5.59 8.14 18.17
C PRO A 60 5.97 7.09 17.11
N PHE A 61 7.12 6.43 17.24
CA PHE A 61 7.56 5.40 16.30
C PHE A 61 6.77 4.09 16.47
N ILE A 62 6.45 3.74 17.71
CA ILE A 62 5.66 2.54 18.04
C ILE A 62 4.22 2.74 17.58
N GLU A 63 3.63 3.89 17.88
CA GLU A 63 2.29 4.22 17.39
C GLU A 63 2.24 4.20 15.86
N GLU A 64 3.19 4.89 15.22
CA GLU A 64 3.23 4.99 13.78
C GLU A 64 3.34 3.61 13.12
N ALA A 65 4.24 2.73 13.59
CA ALA A 65 4.41 1.42 13.00
C ALA A 65 3.24 0.46 13.29
N CYS A 66 2.67 0.50 14.50
CA CYS A 66 1.72 -0.53 14.96
C CYS A 66 0.25 -0.14 14.78
N PHE A 67 -0.08 1.16 14.75
CA PHE A 67 -1.46 1.64 14.80
C PHE A 67 -1.84 2.55 13.63
N ASN A 68 -0.87 3.12 12.91
CA ASN A 68 -1.11 3.94 11.71
C ASN A 68 -0.82 3.17 10.43
N MET A 69 -1.68 2.23 10.03
CA MET A 69 -1.38 1.31 8.90
C MET A 69 -1.47 1.94 7.50
N LEU A 70 -1.96 3.18 7.38
CA LEU A 70 -2.17 3.81 6.08
C LEU A 70 -1.12 4.90 5.80
N PRO A 71 -0.55 4.94 4.60
CA PRO A 71 0.25 6.09 4.16
C PRO A 71 -0.67 7.30 3.85
N PRO A 72 -0.09 8.49 3.67
CA PRO A 72 -0.83 9.61 3.11
C PRO A 72 -1.26 9.33 1.65
N PHE A 73 -2.38 9.95 1.28
CA PHE A 73 -3.03 9.77 -0.02
C PHE A 73 -2.92 11.01 -0.90
N ILE A 74 -3.12 10.83 -2.21
CA ILE A 74 -3.24 11.93 -3.17
C ILE A 74 -4.28 11.63 -4.25
N VAL A 75 -4.96 12.67 -4.71
CA VAL A 75 -5.76 12.62 -5.94
C VAL A 75 -4.87 12.34 -7.16
N ILE A 76 -5.31 11.41 -8.02
CA ILE A 76 -4.53 10.95 -9.19
C ILE A 76 -4.22 12.08 -10.19
N SER A 77 -5.05 13.12 -10.24
CA SER A 77 -4.86 14.29 -11.12
C SER A 77 -3.52 15.01 -10.87
N ARG A 78 -2.94 14.88 -9.67
CA ARG A 78 -1.65 15.49 -9.29
C ARG A 78 -0.44 14.60 -9.54
N ALA A 79 -0.63 13.32 -9.85
CA ALA A 79 0.47 12.37 -10.05
C ALA A 79 1.09 12.50 -11.44
N SER A 80 2.41 12.38 -11.55
CA SER A 80 3.15 12.38 -12.81
C SER A 80 3.52 10.97 -13.26
N ASN A 81 3.70 10.05 -12.30
CA ASN A 81 4.09 8.67 -12.52
C ASN A 81 3.38 7.73 -11.54
N LEU A 82 3.35 6.45 -11.88
CA LEU A 82 2.89 5.37 -11.02
C LEU A 82 4.04 4.37 -10.79
N ILE A 83 4.21 3.91 -9.55
CA ILE A 83 5.06 2.76 -9.23
C ILE A 83 4.18 1.66 -8.61
N ALA A 84 4.25 0.44 -9.13
CA ALA A 84 3.52 -0.70 -8.57
C ALA A 84 4.47 -1.78 -8.06
N PHE A 85 4.30 -2.15 -6.79
CA PHE A 85 5.05 -3.21 -6.14
C PHE A 85 4.24 -4.49 -6.08
N ALA A 86 4.85 -5.57 -6.56
CA ALA A 86 4.30 -6.92 -6.52
C ALA A 86 4.19 -7.44 -5.08
N PHE A 87 3.30 -8.40 -4.89
CA PHE A 87 3.06 -9.03 -3.60
C PHE A 87 2.94 -10.54 -3.74
N GLY A 88 4.02 -11.25 -3.39
CA GLY A 88 4.09 -12.69 -3.60
C GLY A 88 4.30 -13.07 -5.06
N ASN A 89 4.65 -14.33 -5.29
CA ASN A 89 4.73 -14.96 -6.60
C ASN A 89 4.42 -16.46 -6.47
N ARG A 90 4.33 -17.17 -7.59
CA ARG A 90 4.09 -18.62 -7.63
C ARG A 90 5.40 -19.34 -7.96
N PRO A 91 5.65 -20.55 -7.44
CA PRO A 91 6.78 -21.35 -7.88
C PRO A 91 6.77 -21.54 -9.40
N ASN A 92 7.96 -21.61 -10.00
CA ASN A 92 8.09 -22.02 -11.40
C ASN A 92 7.88 -23.53 -11.56
N ASP A 93 7.61 -23.96 -12.79
CA ASP A 93 7.28 -25.36 -13.08
C ASP A 93 8.49 -26.30 -12.91
N SER A 94 9.70 -25.78 -13.09
CA SER A 94 10.94 -26.54 -12.99
C SER A 94 11.40 -26.76 -11.54
N GLY A 95 10.92 -25.95 -10.60
CA GLY A 95 11.44 -25.88 -9.23
C GLY A 95 12.84 -25.27 -9.13
N ASN A 96 13.39 -24.72 -10.22
CA ASN A 96 14.73 -24.15 -10.26
C ASN A 96 14.74 -22.75 -9.63
N PRO A 97 15.46 -22.49 -8.53
CA PRO A 97 15.49 -21.17 -7.90
C PRO A 97 16.12 -20.07 -8.77
N ASN A 98 16.85 -20.43 -9.82
CA ASN A 98 17.48 -19.49 -10.76
C ASN A 98 16.63 -19.19 -12.00
N GLU A 99 15.43 -19.77 -12.10
CA GLU A 99 14.44 -19.43 -13.11
C GLU A 99 13.36 -18.51 -12.54
N LEU A 100 12.79 -17.66 -13.40
CA LEU A 100 11.70 -16.78 -13.00
C LEU A 100 10.54 -17.58 -12.42
N ALA A 101 10.05 -17.12 -11.27
CA ALA A 101 8.78 -17.53 -10.71
C ALA A 101 7.63 -17.25 -11.71
N LYS A 102 6.45 -17.79 -11.41
CA LYS A 102 5.23 -17.38 -12.10
C LYS A 102 4.63 -16.16 -11.40
N PRO A 103 4.02 -15.22 -12.14
CA PRO A 103 3.30 -14.12 -11.50
C PRO A 103 2.10 -14.70 -10.73
N GLY A 104 2.00 -14.41 -9.43
CA GLY A 104 0.87 -14.86 -8.60
C GLY A 104 -0.43 -14.08 -8.87
N PRO A 105 -1.62 -14.64 -8.60
CA PRO A 105 -2.92 -14.00 -8.85
C PRO A 105 -3.14 -12.67 -8.09
N MET A 106 -2.42 -12.45 -6.98
CA MET A 106 -2.44 -11.14 -6.31
C MET A 106 -1.95 -10.03 -7.24
N ASN A 107 -0.93 -10.32 -8.05
CA ASN A 107 -0.35 -9.33 -8.97
C ASN A 107 -1.27 -9.02 -10.15
N GLU A 108 -2.20 -9.91 -10.50
CA GLU A 108 -3.28 -9.64 -11.45
C GLU A 108 -4.27 -8.62 -10.86
N SER A 109 -4.64 -8.77 -9.58
CA SER A 109 -5.46 -7.78 -8.87
C SER A 109 -4.77 -6.42 -8.80
N LEU A 110 -3.46 -6.39 -8.56
CA LEU A 110 -2.67 -5.15 -8.57
C LEU A 110 -2.57 -4.54 -9.98
N ALA A 111 -2.47 -5.35 -11.02
CA ALA A 111 -2.52 -4.89 -12.41
C ALA A 111 -3.88 -4.22 -12.72
N ALA A 112 -4.98 -4.80 -12.25
CA ALA A 112 -6.30 -4.18 -12.38
C ALA A 112 -6.38 -2.81 -11.68
N CYS A 113 -5.77 -2.66 -10.49
CA CYS A 113 -5.66 -1.36 -9.82
C CYS A 113 -4.85 -0.35 -10.65
N CYS A 114 -3.72 -0.77 -11.23
CA CYS A 114 -2.90 0.09 -12.10
C CYS A 114 -3.70 0.56 -13.32
N ALA A 115 -4.39 -0.36 -14.01
CA ALA A 115 -5.23 -0.05 -15.15
C ALA A 115 -6.38 0.90 -14.79
N ALA A 116 -7.01 0.71 -13.63
CA ALA A 116 -8.07 1.59 -13.15
C ALA A 116 -7.57 3.04 -12.92
N LEU A 117 -6.37 3.21 -12.38
CA LEU A 117 -5.75 4.54 -12.25
C LEU A 117 -5.34 5.13 -13.59
N TYR A 118 -4.75 4.34 -14.47
CA TYR A 118 -4.34 4.79 -15.81
C TYR A 118 -5.54 5.34 -16.60
N ARG A 119 -6.72 4.71 -16.48
CA ARG A 119 -7.96 5.19 -17.11
C ARG A 119 -8.49 6.49 -16.51
N GLN A 120 -8.15 6.81 -15.27
CA GLN A 120 -8.46 8.12 -14.67
C GLN A 120 -7.47 9.20 -15.13
N LYS A 121 -6.19 8.84 -15.28
CA LYS A 121 -5.14 9.69 -15.83
C LYS A 121 -4.03 8.83 -16.45
N ALA A 122 -3.85 8.95 -17.76
CA ALA A 122 -2.75 8.28 -18.46
C ALA A 122 -1.41 8.84 -17.96
N MET A 123 -0.50 7.94 -17.57
CA MET A 123 0.85 8.26 -17.11
C MET A 123 1.76 7.03 -17.22
N PRO A 124 3.09 7.19 -17.28
CA PRO A 124 4.02 6.07 -17.21
C PRO A 124 3.84 5.28 -15.90
N MET A 125 3.84 3.95 -16.03
CA MET A 125 3.74 3.01 -14.93
C MET A 125 5.00 2.17 -14.84
N TYR A 126 5.77 2.35 -13.77
CA TYR A 126 6.92 1.52 -13.44
C TYR A 126 6.45 0.39 -12.53
N VAL A 127 6.35 -0.81 -13.07
CA VAL A 127 5.68 -1.93 -12.40
C VAL A 127 6.67 -3.07 -12.25
N GLN A 128 6.69 -3.72 -11.08
CA GLN A 128 7.46 -4.96 -10.94
C GLN A 128 6.97 -5.99 -11.96
N TRP A 129 7.90 -6.81 -12.46
CA TRP A 129 7.64 -7.76 -13.54
C TRP A 129 6.41 -8.63 -13.30
N GLU A 130 6.12 -9.07 -12.07
CA GLU A 130 4.94 -9.89 -11.78
C GLU A 130 3.63 -9.21 -12.19
N ILE A 131 3.53 -7.90 -11.96
CA ILE A 131 2.38 -7.08 -12.33
C ILE A 131 2.43 -6.77 -13.83
N ALA A 132 3.62 -6.47 -14.37
CA ALA A 132 3.82 -6.19 -15.78
C ALA A 132 3.31 -7.31 -16.69
N ARG A 133 3.52 -8.57 -16.29
CA ARG A 133 3.03 -9.75 -17.04
C ARG A 133 1.50 -9.82 -17.16
N TYR A 134 0.76 -9.14 -16.29
CA TYR A 134 -0.70 -9.04 -16.38
C TYR A 134 -1.18 -7.76 -17.09
N LEU A 135 -0.31 -6.79 -17.36
CA LEU A 135 -0.63 -5.54 -18.06
C LEU A 135 -0.37 -5.62 -19.58
N ASP A 136 -0.47 -6.82 -20.17
CA ASP A 136 -0.28 -6.99 -21.61
C ASP A 136 -1.46 -6.44 -22.42
N SER A 137 -1.24 -6.26 -23.74
CA SER A 137 -2.25 -5.70 -24.64
C SER A 137 -3.43 -6.64 -24.92
N ALA A 138 -3.34 -7.93 -24.59
CA ALA A 138 -4.46 -8.86 -24.75
C ALA A 138 -5.49 -8.67 -23.63
N HIS A 139 -5.02 -8.39 -22.40
CA HIS A 139 -5.86 -8.14 -21.25
C HIS A 139 -6.26 -6.66 -21.11
N TYR A 140 -5.36 -5.73 -21.47
CA TYR A 140 -5.54 -4.28 -21.33
C TYR A 140 -5.20 -3.54 -22.65
N PRO A 141 -6.00 -3.72 -23.72
CA PRO A 141 -5.71 -3.15 -25.04
C PRO A 141 -5.76 -1.62 -25.10
N ASP A 142 -6.39 -0.98 -24.11
CA ASP A 142 -6.48 0.47 -23.98
C ASP A 142 -5.22 1.12 -23.37
N ILE A 143 -4.30 0.32 -22.83
CA ILE A 143 -3.05 0.79 -22.22
C ILE A 143 -1.90 0.58 -23.22
N PRO A 144 -1.24 1.66 -23.69
CA PRO A 144 -0.10 1.54 -24.59
C PRO A 144 1.06 0.82 -23.90
N ALA A 145 1.66 -0.17 -24.57
CA ALA A 145 2.80 -0.92 -24.03
C ALA A 145 3.99 -0.02 -23.61
N ARG A 146 4.17 1.14 -24.27
CA ARG A 146 5.22 2.12 -23.91
C ARG A 146 5.04 2.76 -22.54
N ASP A 147 3.82 2.74 -22.00
CA ASP A 147 3.50 3.30 -20.69
C ASP A 147 3.58 2.23 -19.58
N VAL A 148 3.85 0.98 -19.93
CA VAL A 148 4.07 -0.13 -18.99
C VAL A 148 5.57 -0.46 -18.98
N ILE A 149 6.29 0.08 -18.00
CA ILE A 149 7.72 -0.15 -17.82
C ILE A 149 7.92 -1.26 -16.79
N SER A 150 8.32 -2.45 -17.26
CA SER A 150 8.61 -3.60 -16.39
C SER A 150 9.96 -3.41 -15.70
N ILE A 151 9.97 -3.51 -14.37
CA ILE A 151 11.19 -3.59 -13.57
C ILE A 151 11.47 -5.07 -13.27
N GLU A 152 12.43 -5.61 -14.01
CA GLU A 152 12.78 -7.03 -14.06
C GLU A 152 13.86 -7.38 -13.00
N PRO A 153 13.89 -8.63 -12.52
CA PRO A 153 15.03 -9.11 -11.74
C PRO A 153 16.26 -9.28 -12.65
N ARG A 154 17.42 -9.53 -12.05
CA ARG A 154 18.69 -9.65 -12.76
C ARG A 154 19.31 -11.02 -12.54
N TRP A 155 20.17 -11.45 -13.45
CA TRP A 155 21.03 -12.62 -13.25
C TRP A 155 22.45 -12.14 -13.05
N ASP A 156 23.16 -12.69 -12.06
CA ASP A 156 24.59 -12.46 -11.93
C ASP A 156 25.40 -13.29 -12.94
N ASP A 157 26.71 -13.06 -12.99
CA ASP A 157 27.63 -13.73 -13.90
C ASP A 157 27.66 -15.27 -13.72
N SER A 158 27.16 -15.78 -12.59
CA SER A 158 27.04 -17.22 -12.31
C SER A 158 25.70 -17.80 -12.76
N GLY A 159 24.81 -16.98 -13.33
CA GLY A 159 23.45 -17.36 -13.71
C GLY A 159 22.49 -17.48 -12.52
N LYS A 160 22.84 -16.92 -11.36
CA LYS A 160 21.93 -16.88 -10.21
C LYS A 160 20.95 -15.73 -10.36
N LEU A 161 19.67 -16.04 -10.17
CA LEU A 161 18.61 -15.04 -10.19
C LEU A 161 18.62 -14.18 -8.92
N ILE A 162 18.61 -12.87 -9.12
CA ILE A 162 18.56 -11.84 -8.09
C ILE A 162 17.24 -11.09 -8.23
N TYR A 163 16.30 -11.41 -7.32
CA TYR A 163 15.08 -10.64 -7.17
C TYR A 163 15.36 -9.30 -6.48
N LEU A 164 14.72 -8.25 -6.99
CA LEU A 164 14.81 -6.93 -6.38
C LEU A 164 13.90 -6.84 -5.15
N SER A 165 14.42 -6.22 -4.10
CA SER A 165 13.59 -5.74 -3.00
C SER A 165 12.77 -4.53 -3.46
N THR A 166 11.77 -4.10 -2.67
CA THR A 166 11.06 -2.82 -2.90
C THR A 166 12.03 -1.66 -3.08
N ASP A 167 13.10 -1.63 -2.29
CA ASP A 167 14.15 -0.60 -2.38
C ASP A 167 14.99 -0.73 -3.66
N GLY A 168 15.34 -1.96 -4.05
CA GLY A 168 16.04 -2.24 -5.31
C GLY A 168 15.24 -1.79 -6.53
N VAL A 169 13.92 -2.02 -6.54
CA VAL A 169 13.02 -1.55 -7.60
C VAL A 169 13.05 -0.03 -7.71
N VAL A 170 12.97 0.68 -6.58
CA VAL A 170 13.00 2.17 -6.56
C VAL A 170 14.36 2.68 -7.07
N LEU A 171 15.46 2.06 -6.63
CA LEU A 171 16.80 2.42 -7.10
C LEU A 171 16.98 2.20 -8.59
N ASP A 172 16.49 1.08 -9.12
CA ASP A 172 16.55 0.76 -10.55
C ASP A 172 15.73 1.78 -11.35
N ILE A 173 14.54 2.14 -10.90
CA ILE A 173 13.73 3.19 -11.54
C ILE A 173 14.50 4.52 -11.60
N ILE A 174 15.00 4.98 -10.44
CA ILE A 174 15.70 6.28 -10.33
C ILE A 174 16.97 6.29 -11.21
N SER A 175 17.77 5.22 -11.16
CA SER A 175 19.04 5.17 -11.86
C SER A 175 18.88 5.00 -13.36
N GLU A 176 18.00 4.10 -13.81
CA GLU A 176 17.88 3.74 -15.23
C GLU A 176 17.02 4.71 -16.03
N TYR A 177 16.01 5.34 -15.40
CA TYR A 177 15.02 6.16 -16.11
C TYR A 177 15.08 7.65 -15.77
N PHE A 178 15.73 8.00 -14.66
CA PHE A 178 15.75 9.38 -14.14
C PHE A 178 17.16 9.89 -13.81
N GLY A 179 18.20 9.28 -14.38
CA GLY A 179 19.57 9.79 -14.28
C GLY A 179 20.11 9.86 -12.85
N SER A 180 19.63 8.97 -11.97
CA SER A 180 19.91 8.98 -10.52
C SER A 180 19.37 10.20 -9.75
N ASP A 181 18.43 10.96 -10.33
CA ASP A 181 17.74 12.06 -9.65
C ASP A 181 16.30 11.67 -9.25
N PRO A 182 16.03 11.39 -7.96
CA PRO A 182 14.68 11.05 -7.51
C PRO A 182 13.66 12.19 -7.66
N VAL A 183 14.10 13.45 -7.76
CA VAL A 183 13.20 14.60 -7.95
C VAL A 183 12.61 14.60 -9.35
N ALA A 184 13.34 14.07 -10.34
CA ALA A 184 12.88 13.98 -11.72
C ALA A 184 11.69 13.03 -11.92
N LEU A 185 11.41 12.12 -10.97
CA LEU A 185 10.17 11.32 -10.96
C LEU A 185 8.93 12.20 -10.72
N GLY A 186 9.07 13.37 -10.11
CA GLY A 186 7.94 14.18 -9.66
C GLY A 186 7.02 13.44 -8.68
N THR A 187 5.80 13.96 -8.51
CA THR A 187 4.81 13.37 -7.61
C THR A 187 4.36 12.01 -8.13
N THR A 188 4.57 10.96 -7.35
CA THR A 188 4.37 9.56 -7.77
C THR A 188 3.30 8.87 -6.93
N VAL A 189 2.37 8.18 -7.58
CA VAL A 189 1.41 7.31 -6.88
C VAL A 189 1.97 5.90 -6.75
N ILE A 190 1.76 5.30 -5.58
CA ILE A 190 2.25 3.95 -5.28
C ILE A 190 1.06 2.98 -5.25
N ILE A 191 1.21 1.86 -5.95
CA ILE A 191 0.31 0.70 -5.88
C ILE A 191 1.05 -0.45 -5.17
N GLY A 192 0.32 -1.17 -4.34
CA GLY A 192 0.78 -2.35 -3.65
C GLY A 192 -0.38 -2.97 -2.88
N HIS A 193 -0.16 -4.13 -2.27
CA HIS A 193 -1.16 -4.75 -1.39
C HIS A 193 -1.56 -3.80 -0.24
N ARG A 194 -2.81 -3.87 0.23
CA ARG A 194 -3.34 -2.93 1.25
C ARG A 194 -2.51 -2.88 2.53
N ASP A 195 -2.03 -4.02 3.02
CA ASP A 195 -1.18 -4.08 4.22
C ASP A 195 0.31 -3.76 3.93
N HIS A 196 0.73 -3.64 2.66
CA HIS A 196 2.13 -3.39 2.25
C HIS A 196 2.37 -1.93 1.85
N ILE A 197 1.34 -1.26 1.34
CA ILE A 197 1.45 0.03 0.67
C ILE A 197 2.16 1.09 1.52
N LYS A 198 1.95 1.09 2.83
CA LYS A 198 2.64 2.01 3.75
C LYS A 198 4.15 1.86 3.66
N ARG A 199 4.67 0.64 3.79
CA ARG A 199 6.10 0.39 3.71
C ARG A 199 6.66 0.69 2.32
N CYS A 200 5.89 0.47 1.25
CA CYS A 200 6.27 0.90 -0.09
C CYS A 200 6.49 2.43 -0.16
N VAL A 201 5.54 3.22 0.35
CA VAL A 201 5.65 4.68 0.42
C VAL A 201 6.83 5.12 1.28
N MET A 202 7.03 4.49 2.45
CA MET A 202 8.20 4.77 3.31
C MET A 202 9.53 4.49 2.59
N THR A 203 9.60 3.38 1.84
CA THR A 203 10.80 3.00 1.09
C THR A 203 11.09 3.98 -0.05
N CYS A 204 10.07 4.40 -0.79
CA CYS A 204 10.23 5.42 -1.83
C CYS A 204 10.70 6.76 -1.23
N ARG A 205 10.16 7.17 -0.08
CA ARG A 205 10.53 8.42 0.60
C ARG A 205 11.93 8.39 1.19
N SER A 206 12.44 7.24 1.65
CA SER A 206 13.84 7.13 2.06
C SER A 206 14.81 7.34 0.89
N ARG A 207 14.33 7.15 -0.34
CA ARG A 207 15.01 7.50 -1.60
C ARG A 207 14.65 8.89 -2.12
N LYS A 208 14.01 9.73 -1.31
CA LYS A 208 13.61 11.12 -1.61
C LYS A 208 12.58 11.27 -2.74
N VAL A 209 11.84 10.21 -3.05
CA VAL A 209 10.71 10.28 -4.01
C VAL A 209 9.51 10.92 -3.32
N ASP A 210 8.91 11.93 -3.96
CA ASP A 210 7.64 12.52 -3.52
C ASP A 210 6.48 11.58 -3.87
N CYS A 211 6.05 10.75 -2.92
CA CYS A 211 5.06 9.71 -3.20
C CYS A 211 3.96 9.53 -2.14
N TYR A 212 2.85 8.96 -2.61
CA TYR A 212 1.60 8.79 -1.88
C TYR A 212 0.87 7.54 -2.35
N ALA A 213 -0.06 7.01 -1.55
CA ALA A 213 -1.07 6.08 -2.05
C ALA A 213 -2.14 6.84 -2.86
N PRO A 214 -2.83 6.18 -3.81
CA PRO A 214 -3.90 6.82 -4.58
C PRO A 214 -5.20 6.95 -3.78
N GLU A 215 -5.88 8.09 -3.89
CA GLU A 215 -7.29 8.20 -3.52
C GLU A 215 -8.18 7.49 -4.55
N GLY A 216 -9.35 7.01 -4.11
CA GLY A 216 -10.40 6.52 -5.02
C GLY A 216 -10.19 5.12 -5.60
N ILE A 217 -9.19 4.37 -5.15
CA ILE A 217 -8.98 2.95 -5.49
C ILE A 217 -8.88 2.11 -4.22
N GLU A 218 -9.67 1.04 -4.14
CA GLU A 218 -9.47 0.01 -3.13
C GLU A 218 -8.33 -0.92 -3.54
N LEU A 219 -7.31 -0.99 -2.68
CA LEU A 219 -6.21 -1.94 -2.83
C LEU A 219 -6.63 -3.32 -2.33
N PRO A 220 -6.15 -4.41 -2.96
CA PRO A 220 -6.51 -5.77 -2.55
C PRO A 220 -6.05 -6.08 -1.12
N VAL A 221 -6.85 -6.87 -0.41
CA VAL A 221 -6.67 -7.24 1.01
C VAL A 221 -6.55 -8.75 1.25
N TRP A 222 -6.77 -9.55 0.20
CA TRP A 222 -6.75 -11.01 0.29
C TRP A 222 -5.32 -11.54 0.18
N TYR A 223 -5.08 -12.79 0.55
CA TYR A 223 -3.74 -13.37 0.55
C TYR A 223 -3.69 -14.64 -0.29
N ASP A 224 -2.57 -14.84 -0.98
CA ASP A 224 -2.38 -15.96 -1.86
C ASP A 224 -1.70 -17.13 -1.12
N GLU A 225 -2.51 -18.09 -0.66
CA GLU A 225 -2.06 -19.22 0.15
C GLU A 225 -0.98 -20.10 -0.52
N GLN A 226 -0.92 -20.08 -1.85
CA GLN A 226 0.03 -20.86 -2.65
C GLN A 226 1.26 -20.03 -3.06
N SER A 227 1.46 -18.82 -2.51
CA SER A 227 2.63 -18.00 -2.81
C SER A 227 3.93 -18.74 -2.49
N ALA A 228 4.97 -18.60 -3.30
CA ALA A 228 6.29 -19.15 -3.00
C ALA A 228 6.94 -18.46 -1.80
N GLN A 229 6.48 -17.25 -1.44
CA GLN A 229 6.93 -16.47 -0.29
C GLN A 229 5.99 -16.72 0.91
N PRO A 230 6.39 -17.51 1.93
CA PRO A 230 5.47 -17.94 2.98
C PRO A 230 4.82 -16.81 3.77
N TRP A 231 5.53 -15.70 3.94
CA TRP A 231 5.02 -14.53 4.65
C TRP A 231 3.93 -13.78 3.90
N THR A 232 3.74 -14.01 2.59
CA THR A 232 2.64 -13.39 1.81
C THR A 232 1.44 -14.33 1.65
N ARG A 233 1.40 -15.45 2.36
CA ARG A 233 0.31 -16.45 2.28
C ARG A 233 -0.86 -16.15 3.23
N ARG A 234 -0.58 -15.46 4.33
CA ARG A 234 -1.54 -15.22 5.42
C ARG A 234 -1.32 -13.84 6.03
N ARG A 235 -2.42 -13.19 6.40
CA ARG A 235 -2.42 -11.80 6.84
C ARG A 235 -1.64 -11.56 8.12
N GLU A 236 -1.85 -12.35 9.14
CA GLU A 236 -1.22 -12.17 10.44
C GLU A 236 0.29 -12.42 10.42
N LEU A 237 0.77 -13.30 9.53
CA LEU A 237 2.21 -13.48 9.28
C LEU A 237 2.79 -12.24 8.61
N TYR A 238 2.08 -11.73 7.60
CA TYR A 238 2.53 -10.56 6.86
C TYR A 238 2.54 -9.29 7.70
N VAL A 239 1.43 -8.98 8.37
CA VAL A 239 1.27 -7.73 9.12
C VAL A 239 2.30 -7.62 10.23
N LEU A 240 2.58 -8.71 10.96
CA LEU A 240 3.62 -8.70 11.99
C LEU A 240 5.02 -8.48 11.37
N GLN A 241 5.32 -9.11 10.24
CA GLN A 241 6.56 -8.89 9.51
C GLN A 241 6.67 -7.45 9.00
N ASP A 242 5.59 -6.86 8.50
CA ASP A 242 5.57 -5.50 7.97
C ASP A 242 5.79 -4.47 9.09
N ILE A 243 5.12 -4.62 10.24
CA ILE A 243 5.35 -3.80 11.45
C ILE A 243 6.83 -3.87 11.87
N SER A 244 7.39 -5.08 11.91
CA SER A 244 8.80 -5.29 12.28
C SER A 244 9.74 -4.59 11.30
N ALA A 245 9.45 -4.65 9.99
CA ALA A 245 10.23 -3.97 8.96
C ALA A 245 10.11 -2.44 9.06
N GLN A 246 8.92 -1.90 9.33
CA GLN A 246 8.71 -0.47 9.53
C GLN A 246 9.52 0.06 10.73
N LEU A 247 9.47 -0.64 11.87
CA LEU A 247 10.27 -0.29 13.06
C LEU A 247 11.77 -0.32 12.76
N MET A 248 12.24 -1.35 12.03
CA MET A 248 13.63 -1.44 11.61
C MET A 248 14.03 -0.26 10.72
N MET A 249 13.20 0.11 9.74
CA MET A 249 13.44 1.27 8.87
C MET A 249 13.52 2.58 9.65
N MET A 250 12.59 2.82 10.58
CA MET A 250 12.60 4.01 11.43
C MET A 250 13.85 4.04 12.33
N SER A 251 14.23 2.90 12.91
CA SER A 251 15.44 2.78 13.73
C SER A 251 16.70 3.14 12.93
N GLN A 252 16.87 2.57 11.73
CA GLN A 252 18.02 2.88 10.87
C GLN A 252 18.03 4.35 10.44
N ALA A 253 16.87 4.93 10.09
CA ALA A 253 16.77 6.35 9.75
C ALA A 253 17.17 7.25 10.92
N ASN A 254 16.72 6.94 12.14
CA ASN A 254 17.06 7.70 13.33
C ASN A 254 18.56 7.62 13.66
N ILE A 255 19.18 6.44 13.51
CA ILE A 255 20.63 6.28 13.70
C ILE A 255 21.39 7.12 12.66
N ALA A 256 21.03 7.03 11.39
CA ALA A 256 21.68 7.81 10.33
C ALA A 256 21.52 9.32 10.52
N ASN A 257 20.35 9.78 11.02
CA ASN A 257 20.13 11.19 11.34
C ASN A 257 20.96 11.67 12.53
N ALA A 258 21.12 10.84 13.56
CA ALA A 258 21.93 11.16 14.73
C ALA A 258 23.44 11.12 14.41
N TYR A 259 23.86 10.22 13.53
CA TYR A 259 25.26 9.95 13.19
C TYR A 259 25.46 9.86 11.67
N PRO A 260 25.42 11.01 10.95
CA PRO A 260 25.46 11.01 9.49
C PRO A 260 26.78 10.51 8.88
N ASN A 261 27.85 10.39 9.69
CA ASN A 261 29.18 9.97 9.25
C ASN A 261 29.65 8.64 9.88
N GLY A 262 28.77 7.92 10.58
CA GLY A 262 29.14 6.74 11.38
C GLY A 262 29.51 7.10 12.81
#